data_AF-A0A6I2MHC8-F1
#
_entry.id   AF-A0A6I2MHC8-F1
#
_cell.length_a   1.000
_cell.length_b   1.000
_cell.length_c   1.000
_cell.angle_alpha   90.00
_cell.angle_beta   90.00
_cell.angle_gamma   90.00
#
_symmetry.space_group_name_H-M   'P 1'
#
loop_
_entity.id
_entity.type
_entity.pdbx_description
1 polymer ?
#
loop_
_entity_poly.entity_id
_entity_poly.type
_entity_poly.pdbx_seq_one_letter_code
_entity_poly.pdbx_strand_id
1 'polypeptide(L)'
;MARIFGEEGNDLYSQNPNHFTPVKTYKPFHSRFDPCPPIGSKYYWTPPNLYMNFQPPNLEQFPPYEALKKGTLWKALYDPYENPYKERKS
;
A
#
# COMPACT_ATOMS: atom_id res chain seq x y z
N MET A 1 -36.86 -26.56 -8.14
CA MET A 1 -35.95 -27.14 -7.12
C MET A 1 -34.73 -27.66 -7.87
N ALA A 2 -33.48 -27.26 -7.64
CA ALA A 2 -32.85 -26.39 -6.67
C ALA A 2 -31.70 -25.62 -7.36
N ARG A 3 -31.48 -24.36 -6.94
CA ARG A 3 -30.29 -23.56 -7.28
C ARG A 3 -29.09 -24.13 -6.55
N ILE A 4 -27.98 -24.37 -7.24
CA ILE A 4 -26.65 -24.54 -6.63
C ILE A 4 -25.86 -23.28 -7.02
N PHE A 5 -25.83 -22.29 -6.13
CA PHE A 5 -24.87 -21.20 -6.18
C PHE A 5 -23.58 -21.72 -5.54
N GLY A 6 -22.57 -22.02 -6.37
CA GLY A 6 -21.20 -22.18 -5.94
C GLY A 6 -20.46 -20.86 -6.19
N GLU A 7 -20.15 -20.15 -5.10
CA GLU A 7 -19.21 -19.05 -5.08
C GLU A 7 -17.81 -19.58 -5.38
N GLU A 8 -17.27 -19.30 -6.57
CA GLU A 8 -15.82 -19.21 -6.76
C GLU A 8 -15.49 -17.76 -7.05
N GLY A 9 -15.23 -17.02 -5.97
CA GLY A 9 -14.58 -15.73 -6.00
C GLY A 9 -13.16 -15.90 -6.54
N ASN A 10 -13.04 -16.01 -7.85
CA ASN A 10 -11.81 -15.72 -8.56
C ASN A 10 -11.72 -14.20 -8.70
N ASP A 11 -11.27 -13.53 -7.64
CA ASP A 11 -10.51 -12.29 -7.79
C ASP A 11 -9.16 -12.66 -8.43
N LEU A 12 -9.27 -13.03 -9.71
CA LEU A 12 -8.20 -13.00 -10.68
C LEU A 12 -7.79 -11.53 -10.75
N TYR A 13 -6.88 -11.13 -9.86
CA TYR A 13 -5.98 -10.02 -10.10
C TYR A 13 -5.45 -10.23 -11.52
N SER A 14 -6.06 -9.52 -12.47
CA SER A 14 -5.51 -9.32 -13.79
C SER A 14 -4.16 -8.64 -13.55
N GLN A 15 -3.10 -9.45 -13.53
CA GLN A 15 -1.74 -8.97 -13.39
C GLN A 15 -1.37 -8.28 -14.70
N ASN A 16 -1.91 -7.07 -14.89
CA ASN A 16 -1.28 -6.08 -15.72
C ASN A 16 0.01 -5.68 -14.99
N PRO A 17 1.21 -6.07 -15.47
CA PRO A 17 2.47 -5.75 -14.80
C PRO A 17 2.76 -4.24 -14.73
N ASN A 18 1.91 -3.42 -15.36
CA ASN A 18 2.03 -1.97 -15.46
C ASN A 18 1.10 -1.21 -14.50
N HIS A 19 0.39 -1.87 -13.59
CA HIS A 19 -0.43 -1.16 -12.60
C HIS A 19 0.43 -0.74 -11.40
N PHE A 20 0.72 0.57 -11.30
CA PHE A 20 1.41 1.13 -10.14
C PHE A 20 0.52 1.03 -8.90
N THR A 21 0.95 0.26 -7.90
CA THR A 21 0.33 0.25 -6.57
C THR A 21 1.27 0.89 -5.55
N PRO A 22 0.77 1.82 -4.71
CA PRO A 22 1.56 2.40 -3.63
C PRO A 22 1.73 1.42 -2.46
N VAL A 23 0.84 0.42 -2.32
CA VAL A 23 1.02 -0.69 -1.38
C VAL A 23 1.86 -1.79 -2.04
N LYS A 24 2.89 -2.23 -1.32
CA LYS A 24 3.70 -3.39 -1.67
C LYS A 24 3.61 -4.46 -0.60
N THR A 25 3.92 -5.69 -1.00
CA THR A 25 3.90 -6.85 -0.12
C THR A 25 5.22 -7.60 -0.20
N TYR A 26 5.71 -8.09 0.93
CA TYR A 26 6.83 -9.03 0.99
C TYR A 26 6.52 -10.14 1.98
N LYS A 27 7.13 -11.31 1.77
CA LYS A 27 7.05 -12.42 2.72
C LYS A 27 8.38 -12.48 3.47
N PRO A 28 8.40 -12.21 4.79
CA PRO A 28 9.61 -12.39 5.59
C PRO A 28 10.13 -13.82 5.46
N PHE A 29 11.45 -13.97 5.41
CA PHE A 29 12.05 -15.29 5.50
C PHE A 29 11.77 -15.87 6.88
N HIS A 30 11.39 -17.16 6.92
CA HIS A 30 11.16 -17.90 8.16
C HIS A 30 12.15 -19.06 8.23
N SER A 31 12.95 -19.07 9.30
CA SER A 31 13.97 -20.10 9.49
C SER A 31 13.36 -21.37 10.07
N ARG A 32 13.98 -22.53 9.79
CA ARG A 32 13.60 -23.81 10.42
C ARG A 32 13.76 -23.82 11.95
N PHE A 33 14.57 -22.90 12.48
CA PHE A 33 14.84 -22.77 13.92
C PHE A 33 14.17 -21.55 14.54
N ASP A 34 13.28 -20.85 13.82
CA ASP A 34 12.54 -19.72 14.41
C ASP A 34 11.49 -20.26 15.41
N PRO A 35 11.48 -19.78 16.66
CA PRO A 35 10.55 -20.26 17.68
C PRO A 35 9.10 -19.80 17.44
N CYS A 36 8.90 -18.82 16.56
CA CYS A 36 7.59 -18.25 16.23
C CYS A 36 7.04 -18.87 14.94
N PRO A 37 5.71 -19.07 14.80
CA PRO A 37 5.10 -19.46 13.54
C PRO A 37 5.42 -18.50 12.40
N PRO A 38 5.45 -18.97 11.13
CA PRO A 38 5.71 -18.12 9.98
C PRO A 38 4.75 -16.93 9.93
N ILE A 39 5.33 -15.74 9.93
CA ILE A 39 4.58 -14.51 9.73
C ILE A 39 4.22 -14.44 8.25
N GLY A 40 2.92 -14.29 7.95
CA GLY A 40 2.42 -14.17 6.57
C GLY A 40 2.94 -12.92 5.84
N SER A 41 2.28 -12.58 4.74
CA SER A 41 2.62 -11.39 3.96
C SER A 41 2.58 -10.11 4.80
N LYS A 42 3.66 -9.34 4.72
CA LYS A 42 3.78 -8.01 5.32
C LYS A 42 3.55 -6.97 4.24
N TYR A 43 2.71 -6.00 4.56
CA TYR A 43 2.37 -4.89 3.69
C TYR A 43 3.08 -3.63 4.16
N TYR A 44 3.62 -2.90 3.20
CA TYR A 44 4.23 -1.60 3.43
C TYR A 44 3.84 -0.65 2.30
N TRP A 45 3.80 0.63 2.64
CA TRP A 45 3.47 1.69 1.71
C TRP A 45 4.76 2.27 1.14
N THR A 46 4.80 2.49 -0.18
CA THR A 46 5.91 3.18 -0.85
C THR A 46 5.48 4.60 -1.19
N PRO A 47 5.87 5.58 -0.36
CA PRO A 47 5.42 6.96 -0.55
C PRO A 47 6.05 7.59 -1.79
N PRO A 48 5.45 8.67 -2.34
CA PRO A 48 5.84 9.24 -3.63
C PRO A 48 7.28 9.75 -3.65
N ASN A 49 7.80 10.18 -2.49
CA ASN A 49 9.17 10.64 -2.35
C ASN A 49 10.21 9.57 -2.71
N LEU A 50 9.88 8.27 -2.60
CA LEU A 50 10.79 7.19 -2.98
C LEU A 50 10.99 7.09 -4.49
N TYR A 51 10.03 7.59 -5.29
CA TYR A 51 10.04 7.54 -6.75
C TYR A 51 10.41 8.86 -7.41
N MET A 52 10.54 9.93 -6.62
CA MET A 52 10.93 11.24 -7.11
C MET A 52 12.45 11.42 -6.97
N ASN A 53 13.15 11.50 -8.11
CA ASN A 53 14.61 11.61 -8.12
C ASN A 53 15.12 12.95 -7.54
N PHE A 54 14.45 14.06 -7.88
CA PHE A 54 14.82 15.41 -7.47
C PHE A 54 13.56 16.25 -7.29
N GLN A 55 13.59 17.22 -6.36
CA GLN A 55 12.49 18.17 -6.16
C GLN A 55 12.64 19.33 -7.15
N PRO A 56 11.83 19.41 -8.22
CA PRO A 56 11.95 20.50 -9.17
C PRO A 56 11.66 21.86 -8.50
N PRO A 57 12.27 22.95 -8.98
CA PRO A 57 11.94 24.28 -8.48
C PRO A 57 10.47 24.60 -8.76
N ASN A 58 9.85 25.39 -7.88
CA ASN A 58 8.46 25.83 -7.99
C ASN A 58 7.43 24.68 -7.96
N LEU A 59 7.75 23.58 -7.29
CA LEU A 59 6.77 22.53 -7.02
C LEU A 59 5.58 23.08 -6.25
N GLU A 60 4.38 22.60 -6.56
CA GLU A 60 3.15 23.09 -5.96
C GLU A 60 3.13 22.82 -4.44
N GLN A 61 2.86 23.86 -3.65
CA GLN A 61 2.88 23.81 -2.20
C GLN A 61 1.48 23.98 -1.62
N PHE A 62 1.25 23.38 -0.46
CA PHE A 62 0.08 23.67 0.36
C PHE A 62 0.26 25.02 1.08
N PRO A 63 -0.84 25.71 1.41
CA PRO A 63 -0.81 26.79 2.39
C PRO A 63 -0.21 26.30 3.71
N PRO A 64 0.52 27.15 4.47
CA PRO A 64 1.25 26.71 5.67
C PRO A 64 0.38 25.96 6.69
N TYR A 65 -0.86 26.41 6.90
CA TYR A 65 -1.80 25.78 7.84
C TYR A 65 -2.19 24.35 7.42
N GLU A 66 -2.36 24.11 6.13
CA GLU A 66 -2.71 22.80 5.60
C GLU A 66 -1.49 21.87 5.58
N ALA A 67 -0.32 22.42 5.23
CA ALA A 67 0.94 21.68 5.24
C ALA A 67 1.24 21.06 6.61
N LEU A 68 1.01 21.82 7.69
CA LEU A 68 1.19 21.33 9.07
C LEU A 68 0.24 20.18 9.42
N LYS A 69 -1.00 20.22 8.92
CA LYS A 69 -1.96 19.11 9.13
C LYS A 69 -1.59 17.86 8.34
N LYS A 70 -1.07 18.05 7.12
CA LYS A 70 -0.70 16.96 6.21
C LYS A 70 0.68 16.37 6.52
N GLY A 71 1.53 17.09 7.25
CA GLY A 71 2.91 16.68 7.53
C GLY A 71 3.87 16.85 6.34
N THR A 72 3.46 17.60 5.31
CA THR A 72 4.28 17.87 4.12
C THR A 72 3.90 19.21 3.50
N LEU A 73 4.91 19.94 3.02
CA LEU A 73 4.71 21.22 2.33
C LEU A 73 4.29 21.02 0.87
N TRP A 74 4.76 19.95 0.22
CA TRP A 74 4.58 19.75 -1.21
C TRP A 74 3.42 18.81 -1.50
N LYS A 75 2.56 19.22 -2.45
CA LYS A 75 1.38 18.43 -2.83
C LYS A 75 1.74 17.08 -3.44
N ALA A 76 2.78 17.04 -4.25
CA ALA A 76 3.27 15.80 -4.87
C ALA A 76 3.82 14.77 -3.88
N LEU A 77 4.10 15.17 -2.63
CA LEU A 77 4.60 14.28 -1.59
C LEU A 77 3.54 13.92 -0.54
N TYR A 78 2.31 14.41 -0.71
CA TYR A 78 1.22 14.06 0.18
C TYR A 78 0.64 12.71 -0.20
N ASP A 79 0.56 11.83 0.79
CA ASP A 79 0.02 10.50 0.64
C ASP A 79 -0.85 10.12 1.85
N PRO A 80 -2.17 9.92 1.67
CA PRO A 80 -3.03 9.53 2.78
C PRO A 80 -2.75 8.07 3.19
N TYR A 81 -2.36 7.87 4.46
CA TYR A 81 -2.11 6.53 4.98
C TYR A 81 -3.41 5.75 5.19
N GLU A 82 -3.69 4.82 4.28
CA GLU A 82 -4.71 3.80 4.47
C GLU A 82 -4.08 2.56 5.12
N ASN A 83 -4.66 2.10 6.24
CA ASN A 83 -4.11 0.95 6.95
C ASN A 83 -4.47 -0.34 6.19
N PRO A 84 -3.49 -1.05 5.60
CA PRO A 84 -3.74 -2.23 4.76
C PRO A 84 -4.25 -3.45 5.55
N TYR A 85 -4.26 -3.37 6.88
CA TYR A 85 -4.74 -4.41 7.77
C TYR A 85 -6.17 -4.18 8.28
N LYS A 86 -6.83 -3.06 7.92
CA LYS A 86 -8.20 -2.76 8.38
C LYS A 86 -9.26 -3.68 7.77
N GLU A 87 -9.19 -3.93 6.47
CA GLU A 87 -10.21 -4.70 5.74
C GLU A 87 -10.08 -6.22 5.91
N ARG A 88 -9.00 -6.68 6.55
CA ARG A 88 -8.59 -8.09 6.55
C ARG A 88 -8.68 -8.75 7.93
N LYS A 89 -9.36 -8.08 8.86
CA LYS A 89 -9.81 -8.69 10.12
C LYS A 89 -11.09 -9.49 9.80
N SER A 90 -10.93 -10.76 9.48
CA SER A 90 -12.02 -11.75 9.55
C SER A 90 -12.25 -12.18 10.98
#